data_AF-X1TQK9-F1
#
_entry.id   AF-X1TQK9-F1
#
_cell.length_a   1.000
_cell.length_b   1.000
_cell.length_c   1.000
_cell.angle_alpha   90.00
_cell.angle_beta   90.00
_cell.angle_gamma   90.00
#
_symmetry.space_group_name_H-M   'P 1'
#
loop_
_entity.id
_entity.type
_entity.pdbx_description
1 polymer ?
#
loop_
_entity_poly.entity_id
_entity_poly.type
_entity_poly.pdbx_seq_one_letter_code
_entity_poly.pdbx_strand_id
1 'polypeptide(L)'
;DENNNLAFINELESKIKSLNVENKSLDRFIDDSKIVADNDLALANSLKRSKAKVVLGYFFHMSQEGLGYEIEKDTIDAKLAQISESKYSIIQFSAGEHPDEETFFDAYAPETNLPILTDTADSSGYFNMFPDFDGVVRWIPFIIKSGDEIFPPLSMQSIWHYLDNPPLIVKVAEYGVEAIQIGDIRIPTDEKGRMMINYLGPPKTFPHYPISDIINNRIPKGEFKDKIVLVGATAIGIYDMRNAPFSPVYPG
;
A
#
# COMPACT_ATOMS: atom_id res chain seq x y z
N ASP A 1 -14.76 6.00 -8.78
CA ASP A 1 -14.33 5.19 -9.91
C ASP A 1 -15.37 4.08 -10.07
N GLU A 2 -16.47 4.37 -10.77
CA GLU A 2 -17.50 3.36 -11.06
C GLU A 2 -17.12 2.73 -12.40
N ASN A 3 -16.96 1.41 -12.42
CA ASN A 3 -16.44 0.65 -13.56
C ASN A 3 -17.42 0.78 -14.77
N ASN A 4 -17.23 1.81 -15.61
CA ASN A 4 -18.18 2.24 -16.66
C ASN A 4 -18.60 1.11 -17.63
N ASN A 5 -17.71 0.17 -17.92
CA ASN A 5 -18.02 -0.97 -18.78
C ASN A 5 -18.94 -1.98 -18.08
N LEU A 6 -18.73 -2.24 -16.79
CA LEU A 6 -19.58 -3.13 -16.01
C LEU A 6 -20.97 -2.50 -15.79
N ALA A 7 -21.01 -1.18 -15.54
CA ALA A 7 -22.25 -0.42 -15.45
C ALA A 7 -23.08 -0.53 -16.74
N PHE A 8 -22.44 -0.35 -17.90
CA PHE A 8 -23.08 -0.52 -19.20
C PHE A 8 -23.63 -1.94 -19.42
N ILE A 9 -22.85 -2.98 -19.09
CA ILE A 9 -23.31 -4.37 -19.25
C ILE A 9 -24.49 -4.68 -18.30
N ASN A 10 -24.48 -4.14 -17.08
CA ASN A 10 -25.60 -4.25 -16.14
C ASN A 10 -26.87 -3.53 -16.66
N GLU A 11 -26.73 -2.34 -17.25
CA GLU A 11 -27.84 -1.62 -17.88
C GLU A 11 -28.41 -2.42 -19.07
N LEU A 12 -27.53 -2.96 -19.92
CA LEU A 12 -27.91 -3.79 -21.06
C LEU A 12 -28.67 -5.04 -20.62
N GLU A 13 -28.19 -5.75 -19.58
CA GLU A 13 -28.89 -6.90 -19.00
C GLU A 13 -30.27 -6.51 -18.47
N SER A 14 -30.36 -5.42 -17.71
CA SER A 14 -31.63 -4.91 -17.18
C SER A 14 -32.62 -4.60 -18.30
N LYS A 15 -32.13 -3.98 -19.40
CA LYS A 15 -32.96 -3.68 -20.57
C LYS A 15 -33.44 -4.96 -21.27
N ILE A 16 -32.58 -5.96 -21.47
CA ILE A 16 -32.92 -7.25 -22.08
C ILE A 16 -33.99 -7.97 -21.25
N LYS A 17 -33.83 -7.98 -19.92
CA LYS A 17 -34.84 -8.52 -18.98
C LYS A 17 -36.16 -7.77 -19.08
N SER A 18 -36.14 -6.43 -19.17
CA SER A 18 -37.36 -5.62 -19.33
C SER A 18 -38.12 -5.89 -20.64
N LEU A 19 -37.42 -6.42 -21.66
CA LEU A 19 -37.98 -6.80 -22.95
C LEU A 19 -38.44 -8.27 -22.98
N ASN A 20 -38.36 -9.00 -21.86
CA ASN A 20 -38.70 -10.43 -21.75
C ASN A 20 -37.98 -11.32 -22.77
N VAL A 21 -36.74 -10.99 -23.11
CA VAL A 21 -35.90 -11.83 -23.99
C VAL A 21 -35.24 -12.89 -23.12
N GLU A 22 -35.74 -14.14 -23.20
CA GLU A 22 -35.15 -15.28 -22.49
C GLU A 22 -34.28 -16.10 -23.45
N ASN A 23 -32.96 -16.09 -23.25
CA ASN A 23 -32.03 -16.92 -24.01
C ASN A 23 -30.81 -17.29 -23.18
N LYS A 24 -30.71 -18.57 -22.82
CA LYS A 24 -29.62 -19.11 -21.98
C LYS A 24 -28.20 -18.84 -22.53
N SER A 25 -28.04 -18.76 -23.85
CA SER A 25 -26.74 -18.46 -24.45
C SER A 25 -26.40 -16.98 -24.35
N LEU A 26 -27.41 -16.12 -24.42
CA LEU A 26 -27.27 -14.67 -24.21
C LEU A 26 -26.97 -14.36 -22.74
N ASP A 27 -27.68 -15.01 -21.81
CA ASP A 27 -27.43 -14.86 -20.36
C ASP A 27 -25.98 -15.25 -20.03
N ARG A 28 -25.52 -16.40 -20.51
CA ARG A 28 -24.12 -16.84 -20.35
C ARG A 28 -23.13 -15.84 -20.96
N PHE A 29 -23.40 -15.31 -22.16
CA PHE A 29 -22.51 -14.33 -22.78
C PHE A 29 -22.43 -13.02 -21.97
N ILE A 30 -23.54 -12.56 -21.41
CA ILE A 30 -23.59 -11.38 -20.55
C ILE A 30 -22.79 -11.63 -19.28
N ASP A 31 -23.00 -12.77 -18.62
CA ASP A 31 -22.24 -13.16 -17.42
C ASP A 31 -20.74 -13.23 -17.69
N ASP A 32 -20.33 -13.90 -18.78
CA ASP A 32 -18.92 -13.97 -19.21
C ASP A 32 -18.36 -12.55 -19.51
N SER A 33 -19.15 -11.69 -20.14
CA SER A 33 -18.75 -10.30 -20.45
C SER A 33 -18.57 -9.44 -19.21
N LYS A 34 -19.40 -9.63 -18.18
CA LYS A 34 -19.25 -8.93 -16.89
C LYS A 34 -17.96 -9.31 -16.19
N ILE A 35 -17.63 -10.60 -16.17
CA ILE A 35 -16.39 -11.10 -15.55
C ILE A 35 -15.16 -10.51 -16.26
N VAL A 36 -15.20 -10.38 -17.58
CA VAL A 36 -14.10 -9.79 -18.36
C VAL A 36 -14.02 -8.27 -18.19
N ALA A 37 -15.15 -7.59 -18.02
CA ALA A 37 -15.21 -6.14 -17.85
C ALA A 37 -14.85 -5.67 -16.44
N ASP A 38 -14.87 -6.57 -15.46
CA ASP A 38 -14.52 -6.27 -14.07
C ASP A 38 -13.00 -6.24 -13.88
N ASN A 39 -12.42 -5.05 -14.04
CA ASN A 39 -10.99 -4.82 -13.86
C ASN A 39 -10.50 -5.15 -12.43
N ASP A 40 -11.33 -4.93 -11.41
CA ASP A 40 -10.97 -5.18 -10.01
C ASP A 40 -10.87 -6.69 -9.76
N LEU A 41 -11.84 -7.45 -10.28
CA LEU A 41 -11.79 -8.91 -10.27
C LEU A 41 -10.62 -9.46 -11.11
N ALA A 42 -10.31 -8.84 -12.25
CA ALA A 42 -9.17 -9.23 -13.07
C ALA A 42 -7.83 -9.02 -12.33
N LEU A 43 -7.68 -7.89 -11.62
CA LEU A 43 -6.52 -7.61 -10.78
C LEU A 43 -6.45 -8.59 -9.60
N ALA A 44 -7.53 -8.75 -8.83
CA ALA A 44 -7.60 -9.69 -7.71
C ALA A 44 -7.22 -11.12 -8.12
N ASN A 45 -7.74 -11.60 -9.25
CA ASN A 45 -7.38 -12.91 -9.81
C ASN A 45 -5.90 -12.99 -10.23
N SER A 46 -5.31 -11.89 -10.66
CA SER A 46 -3.89 -11.82 -11.00
C SER A 46 -3.01 -11.85 -9.75
N LEU A 47 -3.40 -11.13 -8.68
CA LEU A 47 -2.75 -11.21 -7.37
C LEU A 47 -2.78 -12.65 -6.84
N LYS A 48 -3.96 -13.27 -6.83
CA LYS A 48 -4.15 -14.65 -6.35
C LYS A 48 -3.34 -15.71 -7.11
N ARG A 49 -3.09 -15.49 -8.41
CA ARG A 49 -2.29 -16.40 -9.25
C ARG A 49 -0.79 -16.10 -9.19
N SER A 50 -0.39 -14.97 -8.61
CA SER A 50 1.00 -14.58 -8.50
C SER A 50 1.77 -15.61 -7.68
N LYS A 51 3.00 -15.93 -8.14
CA LYS A 51 3.96 -16.69 -7.33
C LYS A 51 4.85 -15.78 -6.48
N ALA A 52 4.95 -14.51 -6.86
CA ALA A 52 5.64 -13.50 -6.08
C ALA A 52 4.70 -13.00 -4.98
N LYS A 53 5.28 -12.67 -3.83
CA LYS A 53 4.58 -11.99 -2.75
C LYS A 53 4.16 -10.60 -3.19
N VAL A 54 2.89 -10.27 -3.00
CA VAL A 54 2.32 -8.96 -3.37
C VAL A 54 1.94 -8.19 -2.13
N VAL A 55 2.53 -7.00 -1.99
CA VAL A 55 2.21 -6.06 -0.92
C VAL A 55 1.50 -4.85 -1.51
N LEU A 56 0.31 -4.54 -1.02
CA LEU A 56 -0.44 -3.38 -1.49
C LEU A 56 -0.10 -2.13 -0.69
N GLY A 57 -0.04 -0.99 -1.38
CA GLY A 57 0.11 0.32 -0.75
C GLY A 57 -1.24 0.82 -0.23
N TYR A 58 -1.23 1.46 0.93
CA TYR A 58 -2.35 2.28 1.42
C TYR A 58 -1.79 3.55 2.07
N PHE A 59 -2.64 4.46 2.55
CA PHE A 59 -2.16 5.61 3.31
C PHE A 59 -3.08 5.95 4.46
N PHE A 60 -2.57 6.72 5.41
CA PHE A 60 -3.32 7.26 6.52
C PHE A 60 -3.66 8.73 6.30
N HIS A 61 -4.88 9.12 6.62
CA HIS A 61 -5.22 10.50 6.91
C HIS A 61 -4.71 10.85 8.30
N MET A 62 -3.86 11.87 8.39
CA MET A 62 -3.18 12.21 9.66
C MET A 62 -4.03 13.11 10.56
N SER A 63 -5.04 13.78 10.03
CA SER A 63 -5.99 14.58 10.80
C SER A 63 -7.36 14.60 10.13
N GLN A 64 -8.40 14.77 10.94
CA GLN A 64 -9.76 15.01 10.44
C GLN A 64 -9.86 16.34 9.67
N GLU A 65 -9.12 17.36 10.11
CA GLU A 65 -9.10 18.68 9.45
C GLU A 65 -8.64 18.60 7.99
N GLY A 66 -7.68 17.72 7.68
CA GLY A 66 -7.18 17.50 6.32
C GLY A 66 -8.20 16.86 5.37
N LEU A 67 -9.20 16.17 5.91
CA LEU A 67 -10.26 15.50 5.14
C LEU A 67 -11.41 16.45 4.78
N GLY A 68 -11.70 17.43 5.63
CA GLY A 68 -12.85 18.33 5.47
C GLY A 68 -14.22 17.68 5.73
N TYR A 69 -14.25 16.42 6.18
CA TYR A 69 -15.43 15.70 6.65
C TYR A 69 -15.04 14.69 7.74
N GLU A 70 -16.01 14.27 8.53
CA GLU A 70 -15.82 13.26 9.58
C GLU A 70 -16.09 11.86 9.03
N ILE A 71 -15.22 10.91 9.36
CA ILE A 71 -15.43 9.49 9.07
C ILE A 71 -16.04 8.86 10.33
N GLU A 72 -17.15 8.14 10.16
CA GLU A 72 -17.79 7.42 11.26
C GLU A 72 -16.83 6.39 11.87
N LYS A 73 -16.82 6.26 13.19
CA LYS A 73 -15.92 5.36 13.91
C LYS A 73 -15.99 3.91 13.40
N ASP A 74 -17.19 3.39 13.17
CA ASP A 74 -17.39 2.03 12.66
C ASP A 74 -16.73 1.83 11.27
N THR A 75 -16.68 2.89 10.46
CA THR A 75 -15.97 2.86 9.16
C THR A 75 -14.46 2.84 9.36
N ILE A 76 -13.92 3.61 10.31
CA ILE A 76 -12.50 3.59 10.65
C ILE A 76 -12.09 2.19 11.15
N ASP A 77 -12.87 1.64 12.09
CA ASP A 77 -12.63 0.32 12.67
C ASP A 77 -12.69 -0.79 11.61
N ALA A 78 -13.65 -0.71 10.68
CA ALA A 78 -13.75 -1.65 9.55
C ALA A 78 -12.53 -1.56 8.61
N LYS A 79 -12.03 -0.36 8.31
CA LYS A 79 -10.82 -0.20 7.49
C LYS A 79 -9.57 -0.67 8.24
N LEU A 80 -9.45 -0.42 9.54
CA LEU A 80 -8.35 -0.94 10.36
C LEU A 80 -8.35 -2.47 10.39
N ALA A 81 -9.53 -3.10 10.48
CA ALA A 81 -9.66 -4.55 10.43
C ALA A 81 -9.14 -5.14 9.10
N GLN A 82 -9.35 -4.45 7.97
CA GLN A 82 -8.86 -4.89 6.65
C GLN A 82 -7.33 -4.96 6.57
N ILE A 83 -6.61 -4.11 7.30
CA ILE A 83 -5.13 -4.06 7.28
C ILE A 83 -4.49 -4.67 8.54
N SER A 84 -5.31 -5.28 9.40
CA SER A 84 -4.86 -5.79 10.71
C SER A 84 -3.80 -6.88 10.61
N GLU A 85 -3.80 -7.69 9.55
CA GLU A 85 -2.79 -8.72 9.29
C GLU A 85 -1.40 -8.14 8.96
N SER A 86 -1.31 -6.84 8.67
CA SER A 86 -0.06 -6.18 8.27
C SER A 86 0.53 -5.27 9.36
N LYS A 87 0.01 -5.33 10.58
CA LYS A 87 0.52 -4.59 11.74
C LYS A 87 1.82 -5.20 12.29
N TYR A 88 2.55 -4.47 13.13
CA TYR A 88 3.64 -5.08 13.90
C TYR A 88 3.06 -6.06 14.92
N SER A 89 3.52 -7.32 14.91
CA SER A 89 3.05 -8.34 15.86
C SER A 89 3.78 -8.32 17.20
N ILE A 90 4.96 -7.69 17.28
CA ILE A 90 5.81 -7.70 18.48
C ILE A 90 6.31 -6.29 18.78
N ILE A 91 5.96 -5.80 19.97
CA ILE A 91 6.51 -4.58 20.55
C ILE A 91 7.27 -4.98 21.81
N GLN A 92 8.56 -4.70 21.83
CA GLN A 92 9.44 -5.00 22.95
C GLN A 92 9.77 -3.72 23.69
N PHE A 93 9.21 -3.59 24.90
CA PHE A 93 9.55 -2.51 25.82
C PHE A 93 10.78 -2.86 26.64
N SER A 94 11.65 -1.88 26.85
CA SER A 94 12.69 -1.92 27.87
C SER A 94 12.02 -2.05 29.25
N ALA A 95 12.62 -2.83 30.15
CA ALA A 95 11.94 -3.28 31.37
C ALA A 95 11.50 -2.12 32.27
N GLY A 96 10.19 -2.08 32.58
CA GLY A 96 9.61 -1.24 33.64
C GLY A 96 8.87 0.01 33.17
N GLU A 97 8.89 0.34 31.88
CA GLU A 97 8.48 1.68 31.41
C GLU A 97 7.62 1.61 30.15
N HIS A 98 6.56 2.43 30.15
CA HIS A 98 5.74 2.69 28.98
C HIS A 98 6.16 4.05 28.41
N PRO A 99 6.36 4.16 27.09
CA PRO A 99 6.75 5.43 26.46
C PRO A 99 5.63 6.47 26.64
N ASP A 100 5.99 7.75 26.59
CA ASP A 100 5.02 8.86 26.63
C ASP A 100 3.99 8.72 25.49
N GLU A 101 2.76 9.21 25.71
CA GLU A 101 1.66 9.12 24.73
C GLU A 101 2.03 9.73 23.36
N GLU A 102 2.96 10.68 23.31
CA GLU A 102 3.40 11.38 22.08
C GLU A 102 4.51 10.67 21.29
N THR A 103 4.80 9.39 21.58
CA THR A 103 5.95 8.69 20.99
C THR A 103 5.77 8.37 19.50
N PHE A 104 4.54 8.20 19.03
CA PHE A 104 4.25 7.75 17.68
C PHE A 104 3.53 8.81 16.85
N PHE A 105 3.66 8.69 15.52
CA PHE A 105 2.77 9.41 14.61
C PHE A 105 1.38 8.82 14.72
N ASP A 106 0.46 9.52 15.38
CA ASP A 106 -0.95 9.12 15.45
C ASP A 106 -1.70 9.54 14.18
N ALA A 107 -2.26 8.56 13.50
CA ALA A 107 -3.09 8.72 12.32
C ALA A 107 -4.58 8.65 12.68
N TYR A 108 -5.37 9.52 12.06
CA TYR A 108 -6.82 9.60 12.23
C TYR A 108 -7.55 8.39 11.63
N ALA A 109 -7.31 8.08 10.36
CA ALA A 109 -8.00 6.98 9.69
C ALA A 109 -7.18 6.44 8.50
N PRO A 110 -7.19 5.12 8.24
CA PRO A 110 -6.61 4.58 7.01
C PRO A 110 -7.52 4.81 5.79
N GLU A 111 -6.91 4.93 4.62
CA GLU A 111 -7.53 4.81 3.31
C GLU A 111 -7.01 3.54 2.64
N THR A 112 -7.81 2.47 2.71
CA THR A 112 -7.43 1.11 2.31
C THR A 112 -7.81 0.80 0.87
N ASN A 113 -7.23 -0.28 0.33
CA ASN A 113 -7.66 -0.83 -0.96
C ASN A 113 -9.05 -1.47 -0.85
N LEU A 114 -9.68 -1.73 -2.00
CA LEU A 114 -10.92 -2.50 -2.07
C LEU A 114 -10.75 -3.85 -1.36
N PRO A 115 -11.75 -4.34 -0.60
CA PRO A 115 -11.65 -5.61 0.13
C PRO A 115 -11.20 -6.79 -0.74
N ILE A 116 -11.73 -6.90 -1.97
CA ILE A 116 -11.36 -7.96 -2.92
C ILE A 116 -9.86 -7.99 -3.26
N LEU A 117 -9.19 -6.83 -3.21
CA LEU A 117 -7.75 -6.72 -3.46
C LEU A 117 -6.97 -7.01 -2.18
N THR A 118 -7.37 -6.40 -1.06
CA THR A 118 -6.72 -6.62 0.25
C THR A 118 -6.74 -8.09 0.66
N ASP A 119 -7.89 -8.78 0.48
CA ASP A 119 -8.08 -10.19 0.82
C ASP A 119 -7.25 -11.16 -0.06
N THR A 120 -6.76 -10.68 -1.21
CA THR A 120 -5.97 -11.50 -2.15
C THR A 120 -4.48 -11.18 -2.15
N ALA A 121 -4.08 -10.05 -1.57
CA ALA A 121 -2.68 -9.70 -1.38
C ALA A 121 -2.05 -10.47 -0.21
N ASP A 122 -0.72 -10.56 -0.19
CA ASP A 122 0.00 -11.21 0.91
C ASP A 122 0.13 -10.30 2.14
N SER A 123 0.15 -8.97 1.93
CA SER A 123 0.23 -7.96 2.99
C SER A 123 -0.10 -6.57 2.42
N SER A 124 -0.16 -5.57 3.29
CA SER A 124 -0.33 -4.16 2.97
C SER A 124 0.61 -3.28 3.80
N GLY A 125 1.07 -2.15 3.27
CA GLY A 125 1.86 -1.20 4.04
C GLY A 125 1.61 0.24 3.61
N TYR A 126 1.79 1.20 4.52
CA TYR A 126 1.51 2.59 4.18
C TYR A 126 2.64 3.25 3.39
N PHE A 127 2.32 4.29 2.61
CA PHE A 127 3.31 5.11 1.90
C PHE A 127 3.25 6.60 2.28
N ASN A 128 2.68 6.92 3.44
CA ASN A 128 2.71 8.27 4.01
C ASN A 128 4.12 8.86 4.01
N MET A 129 4.20 10.15 3.69
CA MET A 129 5.45 10.92 3.72
C MET A 129 5.24 12.25 4.44
N PHE A 130 6.28 12.69 5.12
CA PHE A 130 6.27 13.91 5.93
C PHE A 130 7.46 14.75 5.46
N PRO A 131 7.23 15.75 4.59
CA PRO A 131 8.31 16.63 4.16
C PRO A 131 8.77 17.52 5.31
N ASP A 132 10.05 17.88 5.31
CA ASP A 132 10.57 18.91 6.20
C ASP A 132 10.02 20.30 5.81
N PHE A 133 10.30 21.33 6.62
CA PHE A 133 9.82 22.71 6.39
C PHE A 133 10.15 23.30 5.01
N ASP A 134 11.19 22.79 4.34
CA ASP A 134 11.58 23.20 2.99
C ASP A 134 10.96 22.35 1.87
N GLY A 135 10.02 21.46 2.22
CA GLY A 135 9.31 20.58 1.31
C GLY A 135 10.06 19.32 0.91
N VAL A 136 11.32 19.16 1.33
CA VAL A 136 12.13 17.98 0.99
C VAL A 136 11.80 16.84 1.96
N VAL A 137 11.52 15.66 1.42
CA VAL A 137 11.39 14.46 2.24
C VAL A 137 12.79 13.99 2.61
N ARG A 138 13.10 13.89 3.91
CA ARG A 138 14.39 13.38 4.41
C ARG A 138 14.25 12.18 5.34
N TRP A 139 13.06 11.99 5.87
CA TRP A 139 12.76 10.98 6.88
C TRP A 139 11.63 10.08 6.41
N ILE A 140 11.75 8.79 6.72
CA ILE A 140 10.66 7.84 6.61
C ILE A 140 10.27 7.37 8.01
N PRO A 141 9.01 7.55 8.45
CA PRO A 141 8.53 6.90 9.66
C PRO A 141 8.39 5.40 9.38
N PHE A 142 8.93 4.58 10.28
CA PHE A 142 8.71 3.14 10.24
C PHE A 142 7.53 2.69 11.09
N ILE A 143 6.94 3.61 11.84
CA ILE A 143 5.79 3.38 12.72
C ILE A 143 4.79 4.52 12.52
N ILE A 144 3.56 4.15 12.19
CA ILE A 144 2.39 5.01 12.34
C ILE A 144 1.40 4.25 13.21
N LYS A 145 0.90 4.91 14.24
CA LYS A 145 -0.13 4.37 15.13
C LYS A 145 -1.50 4.79 14.60
N SER A 146 -2.48 3.90 14.62
CA SER A 146 -3.87 4.24 14.34
C SER A 146 -4.77 3.35 15.18
N GLY A 147 -5.62 3.97 16.00
CA GLY A 147 -6.24 3.28 17.12
C GLY A 147 -5.18 2.79 18.11
N ASP A 148 -5.28 1.53 18.55
CA ASP A 148 -4.34 0.90 19.47
C ASP A 148 -3.22 0.11 18.76
N GLU A 149 -3.22 0.14 17.43
CA GLU A 149 -2.32 -0.68 16.60
C GLU A 149 -1.26 0.18 15.93
N ILE A 150 -0.09 -0.43 15.68
CA ILE A 150 1.00 0.21 14.97
C ILE A 150 1.31 -0.52 13.66
N PHE A 151 1.52 0.27 12.62
CA PHE A 151 1.67 -0.22 11.27
C PHE A 151 3.10 0.06 10.75
N PRO A 152 3.64 -0.83 9.91
CA PRO A 152 4.86 -0.62 9.15
C PRO A 152 4.58 0.01 7.77
N PRO A 153 5.57 0.72 7.19
CA PRO A 153 5.46 1.26 5.83
C PRO A 153 5.53 0.14 4.78
N LEU A 154 5.06 0.44 3.57
CA LEU A 154 5.12 -0.41 2.38
C LEU A 154 6.53 -0.95 2.11
N SER A 155 7.55 -0.11 2.31
CA SER A 155 8.96 -0.48 2.15
C SER A 155 9.38 -1.57 3.14
N MET A 156 8.93 -1.50 4.39
CA MET A 156 9.23 -2.49 5.43
C MET A 156 8.54 -3.81 5.12
N GLN A 157 7.24 -3.78 4.79
CA GLN A 157 6.48 -4.98 4.41
C GLN A 157 7.08 -5.68 3.17
N SER A 158 7.54 -4.90 2.20
CA SER A 158 8.20 -5.43 1.00
C SER A 158 9.50 -6.16 1.34
N ILE A 159 10.35 -5.56 2.19
CA ILE A 159 11.61 -6.20 2.62
C ILE A 159 11.33 -7.41 3.51
N TRP A 160 10.32 -7.34 4.38
CA TRP A 160 9.92 -8.43 5.26
C TRP A 160 9.55 -9.69 4.47
N HIS A 161 8.71 -9.56 3.44
CA HIS A 161 8.40 -10.67 2.54
C HIS A 161 9.60 -11.12 1.69
N TYR A 162 10.44 -10.20 1.24
CA TYR A 162 11.65 -10.54 0.49
C TYR A 162 12.63 -11.39 1.31
N LEU A 163 12.68 -11.17 2.63
CA LEU A 163 13.52 -11.93 3.57
C LEU A 163 12.83 -13.18 4.14
N ASP A 164 11.69 -13.61 3.57
CA ASP A 164 10.93 -14.79 4.00
C ASP A 164 10.38 -14.67 5.44
N ASN A 165 9.85 -13.49 5.78
CA ASN A 165 9.06 -13.21 6.98
C ASN A 165 9.79 -13.49 8.33
N PRO A 166 11.01 -12.98 8.55
CA PRO A 166 11.68 -13.13 9.85
C PRO A 166 10.94 -12.34 10.94
N PRO A 167 11.24 -12.55 12.25
CA PRO A 167 10.62 -11.75 13.31
C PRO A 167 10.80 -10.25 13.07
N LEU A 168 9.69 -9.51 13.09
CA LEU A 168 9.65 -8.06 12.93
C LEU A 168 9.23 -7.42 14.26
N ILE A 169 10.16 -6.72 14.91
CA ILE A 169 10.02 -6.25 16.29
C ILE A 169 10.26 -4.74 16.35
N VAL A 170 9.36 -4.03 17.01
CA VAL A 170 9.60 -2.65 17.43
C VAL A 170 10.26 -2.66 18.81
N LYS A 171 11.45 -2.09 18.93
CA LYS A 171 12.13 -1.91 20.22
C LYS A 171 11.86 -0.51 20.74
N VAL A 172 11.35 -0.43 21.96
CA VAL A 172 10.97 0.81 22.62
C VAL A 172 11.77 0.94 23.93
N ALA A 173 12.34 2.13 24.12
CA ALA A 173 13.04 2.56 25.32
C ALA A 173 12.29 3.73 25.99
N GLU A 174 12.78 4.19 27.14
CA GLU A 174 12.21 5.33 27.89
C GLU A 174 12.01 6.56 27.00
N TYR A 175 12.99 6.84 26.14
CA TYR A 175 13.00 8.00 25.27
C TYR A 175 12.18 7.83 23.99
N GLY A 176 11.52 6.69 23.78
CA GLY A 176 10.74 6.39 22.57
C GLY A 176 11.29 5.20 21.77
N VAL A 177 11.19 5.26 20.45
CA VAL A 177 11.60 4.15 19.58
C VAL A 177 13.12 4.03 19.55
N GLU A 178 13.63 2.85 19.87
CA GLU A 178 15.06 2.55 19.91
C GLU A 178 15.59 2.04 18.57
N ALA A 179 14.79 1.17 17.93
CA ALA A 179 15.06 0.60 16.61
C ALA A 179 13.88 -0.24 16.11
N ILE A 180 13.91 -0.54 14.81
CA ILE A 180 13.17 -1.67 14.24
C ILE A 180 14.13 -2.83 14.02
N GLN A 181 13.75 -4.03 14.44
CA GLN A 181 14.52 -5.26 14.26
C GLN A 181 13.79 -6.18 13.28
N ILE A 182 14.48 -6.62 12.23
CA ILE A 182 14.00 -7.59 11.25
C ILE A 182 14.97 -8.78 11.19
N GLY A 183 14.63 -9.88 11.86
CA GLY A 183 15.57 -10.97 12.10
C GLY A 183 16.82 -10.44 12.81
N ASP A 184 18.00 -10.62 12.20
CA ASP A 184 19.28 -10.14 12.71
C ASP A 184 19.62 -8.69 12.32
N ILE A 185 18.82 -8.08 11.42
CA ILE A 185 19.08 -6.74 10.91
C ILE A 185 18.45 -5.72 11.86
N ARG A 186 19.29 -4.82 12.39
CA ARG A 186 18.85 -3.65 13.16
C ARG A 186 18.75 -2.43 12.26
N ILE A 187 17.57 -1.84 12.17
CA ILE A 187 17.32 -0.58 11.47
C ILE A 187 17.33 0.54 12.51
N PRO A 188 18.30 1.48 12.44
CA PRO A 188 18.39 2.58 13.38
C PRO A 188 17.25 3.58 13.13
N THR A 189 16.62 4.02 14.21
CA THR A 189 15.60 5.08 14.18
C THR A 189 15.94 6.18 15.17
N ASP A 190 15.33 7.35 14.97
CA ASP A 190 15.20 8.35 16.03
C ASP A 190 14.12 7.90 17.05
N GLU A 191 13.94 8.71 18.10
CA GLU A 191 12.95 8.49 19.15
C GLU A 191 11.50 8.41 18.66
N LYS A 192 11.21 8.96 17.47
CA LYS A 192 9.89 8.92 16.82
C LYS A 192 9.75 7.76 15.83
N GLY A 193 10.72 6.85 15.78
CA GLY A 193 10.70 5.69 14.90
C GLY A 193 10.96 6.04 13.44
N ARG A 194 11.62 7.16 13.15
CA ARG A 194 11.98 7.57 11.79
C ARG A 194 13.42 7.23 11.47
N MET A 195 13.69 6.97 10.20
CA MET A 195 15.05 6.84 9.68
C MET A 195 15.33 7.91 8.64
N MET A 196 16.54 8.45 8.67
CA MET A 196 17.01 9.32 7.60
C MET A 196 17.18 8.52 6.31
N ILE A 197 16.64 9.03 5.21
CA ILE A 197 16.67 8.36 3.92
C ILE A 197 18.06 8.56 3.29
N ASN A 198 18.76 7.45 3.06
CA ASN A 198 19.98 7.45 2.25
C ASN A 198 19.62 7.44 0.76
N TYR A 199 19.30 8.61 0.22
CA TYR A 199 18.90 8.75 -1.18
C TYR A 199 19.99 8.25 -2.14
N LEU A 200 19.60 7.42 -3.11
CA LEU A 200 20.45 7.04 -4.23
C LEU A 200 20.04 7.87 -5.46
N GLY A 201 20.99 8.64 -5.98
CA GLY A 201 20.84 9.46 -7.18
C GLY A 201 21.88 9.10 -8.24
N PRO A 202 21.71 9.58 -9.49
CA PRO A 202 20.66 10.50 -9.99
C PRO A 202 19.31 9.80 -10.29
N PRO A 203 18.27 10.51 -10.81
CA PRO A 203 17.08 9.86 -11.34
C PRO A 203 17.38 8.67 -12.25
N LYS A 204 16.55 7.62 -12.17
CA LYS A 204 16.75 6.33 -12.85
C LYS A 204 17.98 5.53 -12.36
N THR A 205 18.47 5.78 -11.15
CA THR A 205 19.44 4.89 -10.49
C THR A 205 18.92 3.46 -10.40
N PHE A 206 17.62 3.29 -10.13
CA PHE A 206 16.94 2.02 -10.27
C PHE A 206 16.41 1.84 -11.70
N PRO A 207 16.52 0.65 -12.31
CA PRO A 207 15.94 0.38 -13.63
C PRO A 207 14.42 0.58 -13.63
N HIS A 208 13.91 1.24 -14.67
CA HIS A 208 12.47 1.43 -14.89
C HIS A 208 12.06 0.71 -16.16
N TYR A 209 10.98 -0.05 -16.08
CA TYR A 209 10.45 -0.82 -17.21
C TYR A 209 9.01 -0.39 -17.48
N PRO A 210 8.70 0.10 -18.69
CA PRO A 210 7.32 0.35 -19.07
C PRO A 210 6.50 -0.95 -19.03
N ILE A 211 5.29 -0.92 -18.44
CA ILE A 211 4.38 -2.07 -18.42
C ILE A 211 4.09 -2.56 -19.85
N SER A 212 4.01 -1.64 -20.82
CA SER A 212 3.84 -1.98 -22.23
C SER A 212 4.97 -2.86 -22.78
N ASP A 213 6.22 -2.67 -22.35
CA ASP A 213 7.33 -3.51 -22.79
C ASP A 213 7.29 -4.91 -22.15
N ILE A 214 6.76 -5.01 -20.92
CA ILE A 214 6.52 -6.30 -20.26
C ILE A 214 5.42 -7.07 -21.02
N ILE A 215 4.29 -6.43 -21.32
CA ILE A 215 3.15 -7.04 -22.05
C ILE A 215 3.58 -7.49 -23.46
N ASN A 216 4.41 -6.69 -24.13
CA ASN A 216 4.92 -6.99 -25.47
C ASN A 216 6.12 -7.95 -25.48
N ASN A 217 6.46 -8.58 -24.35
CA ASN A 217 7.58 -9.53 -24.21
C ASN A 217 8.94 -8.96 -24.67
N ARG A 218 9.18 -7.67 -24.46
CA ARG A 218 10.44 -6.99 -24.82
C ARG A 218 11.48 -7.04 -23.71
N ILE A 219 11.10 -7.47 -22.51
CA ILE A 219 12.00 -7.62 -21.36
C ILE A 219 12.49 -9.07 -21.30
N PRO A 220 13.80 -9.32 -21.13
CA PRO A 220 14.34 -10.67 -20.99
C PRO A 220 13.67 -11.47 -19.86
N LYS A 221 13.45 -12.77 -20.11
CA LYS A 221 12.92 -13.66 -19.07
C LYS A 221 13.88 -13.71 -17.88
N GLY A 222 13.33 -13.64 -16.67
CA GLY A 222 14.11 -13.67 -15.44
C GLY A 222 14.61 -12.31 -14.97
N GLU A 223 14.36 -11.21 -15.70
CA GLU A 223 14.80 -9.86 -15.32
C GLU A 223 14.35 -9.46 -13.91
N PHE A 224 13.18 -9.94 -13.48
CA PHE A 224 12.59 -9.65 -12.17
C PHE A 224 12.85 -10.72 -11.11
N LYS A 225 13.62 -11.77 -11.43
CA LYS A 225 13.87 -12.86 -10.48
C LYS A 225 14.71 -12.37 -9.31
N ASP A 226 14.34 -12.78 -8.09
CA ASP A 226 15.06 -12.47 -6.85
C ASP A 226 15.20 -10.94 -6.61
N LYS A 227 14.20 -10.16 -7.04
CA LYS A 227 14.15 -8.69 -6.89
C LYS A 227 12.84 -8.27 -6.25
N ILE A 228 12.88 -7.18 -5.48
CA ILE A 228 11.69 -6.39 -5.14
C ILE A 228 11.35 -5.52 -6.36
N VAL A 229 10.11 -5.62 -6.84
CA VAL A 229 9.61 -4.84 -7.98
C VAL A 229 8.52 -3.91 -7.49
N LEU A 230 8.73 -2.60 -7.65
CA LEU A 230 7.73 -1.59 -7.36
C LEU A 230 6.92 -1.31 -8.63
N VAL A 231 5.60 -1.39 -8.53
CA VAL A 231 4.67 -1.13 -9.63
C VAL A 231 3.86 0.10 -9.27
N GLY A 232 3.93 1.12 -10.12
CA GLY A 232 3.22 2.38 -9.93
C GLY A 232 2.96 3.06 -11.26
N ALA A 233 2.03 4.02 -11.26
CA ALA A 233 1.71 4.79 -12.44
C ALA A 233 2.65 5.99 -12.57
N THR A 234 3.52 5.98 -13.59
CA THR A 234 4.29 7.18 -13.96
C THR A 234 3.43 8.10 -14.82
N ALA A 235 2.41 8.73 -14.25
CA ALA A 235 1.68 9.79 -14.95
C ALA A 235 2.07 11.15 -14.37
N ILE A 236 2.63 12.00 -15.22
CA ILE A 236 2.92 13.42 -14.92
C ILE A 236 1.62 14.16 -14.48
N GLY A 237 0.45 13.63 -14.86
CA GLY A 237 -0.87 14.19 -14.54
C GLY A 237 -1.47 13.85 -13.18
N ILE A 238 -0.85 12.98 -12.36
CA ILE A 238 -1.38 12.67 -11.01
C ILE A 238 -0.87 13.65 -9.93
N TYR A 239 -0.08 14.66 -10.30
CA TYR A 239 0.53 15.64 -9.36
C TYR A 239 1.30 15.01 -8.19
N ASP A 240 1.67 13.73 -8.27
CA ASP A 240 2.54 13.07 -7.31
C ASP A 240 4.01 13.39 -7.61
N MET A 241 4.33 14.69 -7.68
CA MET A 241 5.69 15.17 -7.84
C MET A 241 6.23 15.54 -6.47
N ARG A 242 7.38 14.95 -6.11
CA ARG A 242 8.02 15.16 -4.83
C ARG A 242 9.38 15.84 -4.99
N ASN A 243 9.69 16.72 -4.05
CA ASN A 243 11.03 17.24 -3.88
C ASN A 243 11.87 16.20 -3.13
N ALA A 244 12.83 15.60 -3.83
CA ALA A 244 13.89 14.79 -3.25
C ALA A 244 15.22 15.56 -3.33
N PRO A 245 16.22 15.25 -2.47
CA PRO A 245 17.51 15.94 -2.50
C PRO A 245 18.21 15.96 -3.87
N PHE A 246 17.95 14.97 -4.73
CA PHE A 246 18.53 14.88 -6.08
C PHE A 246 17.62 15.40 -7.21
N SER A 247 16.34 15.68 -6.96
CA SER A 247 15.44 16.26 -7.96
C SER A 247 14.25 16.97 -7.29
N PRO A 248 13.98 18.24 -7.63
CA PRO A 248 12.78 18.94 -7.17
C PRO A 248 11.50 18.40 -7.83
N VAL A 249 11.63 17.52 -8.83
CA VAL A 249 10.50 16.88 -9.50
C VAL A 249 10.85 15.41 -9.68
N TYR A 250 10.42 14.58 -8.75
CA TYR A 250 10.50 13.12 -8.86
C TYR A 250 9.10 12.52 -8.72
N PRO A 251 8.66 11.61 -9.62
CA PRO A 251 7.40 10.91 -9.43
C PRO A 251 7.44 10.10 -8.12
N GLY A 252 6.40 10.25 -7.30
CA GLY A 252 6.13 9.43 -6.12
C GLY A 252 5.82 7.97 -6.47
#